data_AF-A0A8T5PR24-F1
#
_entry.id   AF-A0A8T5PR24-F1
#
_cell.length_a   1.000
_cell.length_b   1.000
_cell.length_c   1.000
_cell.angle_alpha   90.00
_cell.angle_beta   90.00
_cell.angle_gamma   90.00
#
_symmetry.space_group_name_H-M   'P 1'
#
loop_
_entity.id
_entity.type
_entity.pdbx_description
1 polymer ?
#
loop_
_entity_poly.entity_id
_entity_poly.type
_entity_poly.pdbx_seq_one_letter_code
_entity_poly.pdbx_strand_id
1 'polypeptide(L)'
;IFSAKWVFENSSIKPFKGKTITEELKLRIINPDALIVMKSISCRSADIRDVFMLITKSKDKTWIKQEIEKRCSFKERFAKIKEKINSKQFKDNLQGVYGHIDDELFKRYKKQVLKLGDI
;
A
#
# COMPACT_ATOMS: atom_id res chain seq x y z
N ILE A 1 -0.54 11.48 -13.18
CA ILE A 1 -0.29 12.51 -12.13
C ILE A 1 -1.56 12.63 -11.30
N PHE A 2 -1.46 12.64 -9.96
CA PHE A 2 -2.63 12.77 -9.08
C PHE A 2 -2.87 14.26 -8.79
N SER A 3 -4.09 14.75 -9.04
CA SER A 3 -4.45 16.12 -8.71
C SER A 3 -4.66 16.29 -7.21
N ALA A 4 -4.49 17.53 -6.72
CA ALA A 4 -4.82 17.85 -5.33
C ALA A 4 -6.27 17.46 -5.01
N LYS A 5 -7.22 17.80 -5.90
CA LYS A 5 -8.64 17.43 -5.77
C LYS A 5 -8.83 15.94 -5.54
N TRP A 6 -8.20 15.07 -6.35
CA TRP A 6 -8.30 13.63 -6.18
C TRP A 6 -7.77 13.17 -4.82
N VAL A 7 -6.65 13.74 -4.36
CA VAL A 7 -6.10 13.43 -3.02
C VAL A 7 -7.08 13.85 -1.92
N PHE A 8 -7.69 15.03 -2.02
CA PHE A 8 -8.67 15.52 -1.04
C PHE A 8 -9.94 14.65 -1.02
N GLU A 9 -10.48 14.27 -2.17
CA GLU A 9 -11.64 13.37 -2.31
C GLU A 9 -11.38 11.98 -1.73
N ASN A 10 -10.13 11.50 -1.81
CA ASN A 10 -9.72 10.20 -1.32
C ASN A 10 -9.05 10.26 0.06
N SER A 11 -9.39 11.27 0.86
CA SER A 11 -8.86 11.47 2.21
C SER A 11 -9.97 11.76 3.21
N SER A 12 -9.69 11.54 4.49
CA SER A 12 -10.61 11.86 5.59
C SER A 12 -9.86 12.54 6.73
N ILE A 13 -10.55 13.43 7.46
CA ILE A 13 -10.01 14.00 8.70
C ILE A 13 -10.08 12.91 9.77
N LYS A 14 -8.95 12.63 10.40
CA LYS A 14 -8.80 11.64 11.45
C LYS A 14 -8.10 12.25 12.66
N PRO A 15 -8.50 11.84 13.87
CA PRO A 15 -7.73 12.16 15.05
C PRO A 15 -6.40 11.43 15.00
N PHE A 16 -5.34 12.15 15.30
CA PHE A 16 -3.98 11.65 15.39
C PHE A 16 -3.41 11.99 16.76
N LYS A 17 -3.00 10.95 17.48
CA LYS A 17 -2.30 11.09 18.75
C LYS A 17 -0.95 10.41 18.63
N GLY A 18 0.10 11.21 18.62
CA GLY A 18 1.47 10.69 18.65
C GLY A 18 1.78 10.09 20.03
N LYS A 19 2.82 9.26 20.12
CA LYS A 19 3.29 8.71 21.41
C LYS A 19 3.74 9.81 22.39
N THR A 20 4.20 10.95 21.87
CA THR A 20 4.72 12.08 22.63
C THR A 20 3.84 13.33 22.56
N ILE A 21 2.72 13.28 21.82
CA ILE A 21 1.79 14.42 21.69
C ILE A 21 0.65 14.19 22.67
N THR A 22 0.53 15.07 23.66
CA THR A 22 -0.53 15.04 24.68
C THR A 22 -1.88 15.46 24.10
N GLU A 23 -1.86 16.38 23.13
CA GLU A 23 -3.04 16.89 22.43
C GLU A 23 -3.41 16.06 21.19
N GLU A 24 -4.71 15.86 20.97
CA GLU A 24 -5.22 15.17 19.79
C GLU A 24 -5.28 16.12 18.60
N LEU A 25 -4.47 15.84 17.56
CA LEU A 25 -4.44 16.64 16.35
C LEU A 25 -5.43 16.08 15.31
N LYS A 26 -6.24 16.95 14.71
CA LYS A 26 -7.12 16.55 13.59
C LYS A 26 -6.39 16.75 12.27
N LEU A 27 -5.97 15.64 11.65
CA LEU A 27 -5.22 15.66 10.39
C LEU A 27 -6.03 15.04 9.27
N ARG A 28 -5.92 15.61 8.06
CA ARG A 28 -6.46 14.98 6.85
C ARG A 28 -5.49 13.92 6.37
N ILE A 29 -5.93 12.66 6.38
CA ILE A 29 -5.12 11.50 6.04
C ILE A 29 -5.74 10.79 4.84
N ILE A 30 -4.92 10.49 3.83
CA ILE A 30 -5.33 9.74 2.64
C ILE A 30 -5.83 8.34 3.03
N ASN A 31 -6.84 7.85 2.31
CA ASN A 31 -7.39 6.52 2.51
C ASN A 31 -6.35 5.45 2.10
N PRO A 32 -6.27 4.31 2.82
CA PRO A 32 -5.30 3.26 2.52
C PRO A 32 -5.36 2.75 1.07
N ASP A 33 -6.56 2.53 0.53
CA ASP A 33 -6.75 2.06 -0.85
C ASP A 33 -6.17 3.06 -1.86
N ALA A 34 -6.44 4.36 -1.68
CA ALA A 34 -5.89 5.40 -2.53
C ALA A 34 -4.36 5.50 -2.44
N LEU A 35 -3.79 5.31 -1.24
CA LEU A 35 -2.34 5.26 -1.05
C LEU A 35 -1.73 4.03 -1.74
N ILE A 36 -2.40 2.88 -1.71
CA ILE A 36 -1.99 1.68 -2.45
C ILE A 36 -1.98 1.97 -3.95
N VAL A 37 -3.01 2.62 -4.51
CA VAL A 37 -3.03 3.02 -5.93
C VAL A 37 -1.82 3.89 -6.27
N MET A 38 -1.59 4.96 -5.51
CA MET A 38 -0.46 5.88 -5.75
C MET A 38 0.88 5.15 -5.76
N LYS A 39 1.09 4.25 -4.81
CA LYS A 39 2.34 3.51 -4.64
C LYS A 39 2.50 2.40 -5.68
N SER A 40 1.44 1.70 -6.03
CA SER A 40 1.44 0.69 -7.09
C SER A 40 1.78 1.28 -8.45
N ILE A 41 1.27 2.47 -8.77
CA ILE A 41 1.63 3.18 -10.02
C ILE A 41 3.10 3.56 -10.02
N SER A 42 3.62 4.11 -8.92
CA SER A 42 5.02 4.49 -8.84
C SER A 42 5.96 3.27 -8.88
N CYS A 43 5.59 2.18 -8.24
CA CYS A 43 6.27 0.88 -8.26
C CYS A 43 7.78 0.93 -7.90
N ARG A 44 8.22 1.94 -7.12
CA ARG A 44 9.58 1.99 -6.58
C ARG A 44 9.75 0.94 -5.49
N SER A 45 10.97 0.49 -5.21
CA SER A 45 11.23 -0.52 -4.18
C SER A 45 10.62 -0.17 -2.81
N ALA A 46 10.71 1.09 -2.37
CA ALA A 46 10.07 1.54 -1.13
C ALA A 46 8.54 1.49 -1.20
N ASP A 47 7.95 1.92 -2.33
CA ASP A 47 6.51 1.88 -2.56
C ASP A 47 5.96 0.45 -2.59
N ILE A 48 6.70 -0.52 -3.15
CA ILE A 48 6.32 -1.93 -3.14
C ILE A 48 6.27 -2.48 -1.71
N ARG A 49 7.24 -2.11 -0.86
CA ARG A 49 7.22 -2.49 0.56
C ARG A 49 6.00 -1.92 1.27
N ASP A 50 5.70 -0.65 1.04
CA ASP A 50 4.51 -0.01 1.61
C ASP A 50 3.22 -0.66 1.10
N VAL A 51 3.10 -0.98 -0.20
CA VAL A 51 1.94 -1.72 -0.75
C VAL A 51 1.78 -3.06 -0.03
N PHE A 52 2.87 -3.80 0.14
CA PHE A 52 2.86 -5.08 0.84
C PHE A 52 2.38 -4.93 2.30
N MET A 53 2.79 -3.89 3.00
CA MET A 53 2.39 -3.63 4.39
C MET A 53 0.97 -3.05 4.52
N LEU A 54 0.50 -2.31 3.51
CA LEU A 54 -0.80 -1.63 3.51
C LEU A 54 -1.94 -2.51 3.03
N ILE A 55 -1.66 -3.55 2.22
CA ILE A 55 -2.72 -4.32 1.55
C ILE A 55 -3.73 -4.96 2.50
N THR A 56 -3.33 -5.26 3.73
CA THR A 56 -4.23 -5.85 4.75
C THR A 56 -5.25 -4.84 5.30
N LYS A 57 -5.01 -3.55 5.12
CA LYS A 57 -5.92 -2.46 5.47
C LYS A 57 -6.83 -2.06 4.30
N SER A 58 -6.68 -2.73 3.16
CA SER A 58 -7.48 -2.44 1.97
C SER A 58 -8.94 -2.84 2.19
N LYS A 59 -9.87 -1.97 1.78
CA LYS A 59 -11.31 -2.25 1.84
C LYS A 59 -11.84 -2.72 0.50
N ASP A 60 -11.40 -2.10 -0.59
CA ASP A 60 -11.86 -2.40 -1.94
C ASP A 60 -10.69 -2.61 -2.92
N LYS A 61 -10.36 -3.87 -3.17
CA LYS A 61 -9.29 -4.25 -4.10
C LYS A 61 -9.70 -4.14 -5.57
N THR A 62 -10.99 -4.27 -5.86
CA THR A 62 -11.54 -4.08 -7.21
C THR A 62 -11.37 -2.62 -7.61
N TRP A 63 -11.71 -1.70 -6.71
CA TRP A 63 -11.48 -0.28 -6.91
C TRP A 63 -10.00 0.06 -7.09
N ILE A 64 -9.09 -0.54 -6.31
CA ILE A 64 -7.64 -0.35 -6.49
C ILE A 64 -7.22 -0.72 -7.92
N LYS A 65 -7.62 -1.91 -8.40
CA LYS A 65 -7.31 -2.37 -9.76
C LYS A 65 -7.81 -1.38 -10.80
N GLN A 66 -9.09 -1.01 -10.73
CA GLN A 66 -9.72 -0.05 -11.65
C GLN A 66 -9.00 1.30 -11.66
N GLU A 67 -8.64 1.84 -10.49
CA GLU A 67 -7.95 3.14 -10.41
C GLU A 67 -6.51 3.09 -10.97
N ILE A 68 -5.82 1.95 -10.86
CA ILE A 68 -4.52 1.74 -11.51
C ILE A 68 -4.71 1.68 -13.02
N GLU A 69 -5.69 0.92 -13.52
CA GLU A 69 -5.98 0.73 -14.95
C GLU A 69 -6.33 2.03 -15.66
N LYS A 70 -7.02 2.96 -14.98
CA LYS A 70 -7.29 4.31 -15.49
C LYS A 70 -6.03 5.12 -15.83
N ARG A 71 -4.85 4.71 -15.34
CA ARG A 71 -3.61 5.51 -15.41
C ARG A 71 -2.44 4.75 -16.04
N CYS A 72 -2.41 3.43 -15.95
CA CYS A 72 -1.37 2.59 -16.54
C CYS A 72 -1.79 1.11 -16.59
N SER A 73 -0.99 0.27 -17.25
CA SER A 73 -1.20 -1.18 -17.27
C SER A 73 -1.12 -1.79 -15.87
N PHE A 74 -2.25 -2.24 -15.33
CA PHE A 74 -2.27 -2.95 -14.05
C PHE A 74 -1.42 -4.22 -14.10
N LYS A 75 -1.51 -4.98 -15.20
CA LYS A 75 -0.75 -6.21 -15.39
C LYS A 75 0.76 -5.98 -15.24
N GLU A 76 1.30 -4.92 -15.82
CA GLU A 76 2.72 -4.57 -15.69
C GLU A 76 3.10 -4.18 -14.27
N ARG A 77 2.29 -3.33 -13.62
CA ARG A 77 2.56 -2.90 -12.23
C ARG A 77 2.48 -4.07 -11.26
N PHE A 78 1.45 -4.90 -11.41
CA PHE A 78 1.28 -6.09 -10.61
C PHE A 78 2.39 -7.11 -10.83
N ALA A 79 2.85 -7.31 -12.08
CA ALA A 79 3.97 -8.20 -12.37
C ALA A 79 5.25 -7.76 -11.62
N LYS A 80 5.58 -6.47 -11.64
CA LYS A 80 6.74 -5.92 -10.91
C LYS A 80 6.62 -6.09 -9.39
N ILE A 81 5.44 -5.81 -8.84
CA ILE A 81 5.16 -6.04 -7.42
C ILE A 81 5.33 -7.53 -7.09
N LYS A 82 4.69 -8.40 -7.88
CA LYS A 82 4.72 -9.86 -7.71
C LYS A 82 6.14 -10.41 -7.77
N GLU A 83 6.93 -9.99 -8.74
CA GLU A 83 8.34 -10.38 -8.85
C GLU A 83 9.11 -10.00 -7.58
N LYS A 84 8.97 -8.74 -7.14
CA LYS A 84 9.69 -8.23 -5.99
C LYS A 84 9.32 -8.95 -4.69
N ILE A 85 8.03 -9.16 -4.40
CA ILE A 85 7.60 -9.85 -3.17
C ILE A 85 7.95 -11.35 -3.15
N ASN A 86 8.27 -11.93 -4.31
CA ASN A 86 8.75 -13.30 -4.42
C ASN A 86 10.28 -13.43 -4.36
N SER A 87 11.02 -12.32 -4.41
CA SER A 87 12.47 -12.34 -4.30
C SER A 87 12.93 -12.77 -2.88
N LYS A 88 14.03 -13.52 -2.82
CA LYS A 88 14.56 -14.08 -1.56
C LYS A 88 14.85 -13.02 -0.51
N GLN A 89 15.35 -11.85 -0.94
CA GLN A 89 15.75 -10.75 -0.07
C GLN A 89 14.60 -9.83 0.36
N PHE A 90 13.36 -10.04 -0.13
CA PHE A 90 12.28 -9.09 0.12
C PHE A 90 11.90 -9.01 1.60
N LYS A 91 11.80 -10.15 2.29
CA LYS A 91 11.48 -10.21 3.71
C LYS A 91 12.53 -9.47 4.55
N ASP A 92 13.80 -9.75 4.29
CA ASP A 92 14.92 -9.10 5.00
C ASP A 92 14.91 -7.57 4.81
N ASN A 93 14.61 -7.12 3.59
CA ASN A 93 14.47 -5.70 3.26
C ASN A 93 13.26 -5.01 3.92
N LEU A 94 12.25 -5.75 4.36
CA LEU A 94 11.18 -5.22 5.19
C LEU A 94 11.65 -5.05 6.64
N GLN A 95 12.45 -5.99 7.14
CA GLN A 95 12.82 -6.01 8.55
C GLN A 95 13.65 -4.80 8.99
N GLY A 96 14.48 -4.25 8.10
CA GLY A 96 15.22 -3.02 8.37
C GLY A 96 14.34 -1.76 8.49
N VAL A 97 13.11 -1.77 7.94
CA VAL A 97 12.22 -0.60 7.90
C VAL A 97 11.06 -0.73 8.87
N TYR A 98 10.47 -1.91 8.97
CA TYR A 98 9.27 -2.16 9.78
C TYR A 98 9.54 -3.01 11.03
N GLY A 99 10.80 -3.31 11.32
CA GLY A 99 11.20 -4.22 12.40
C GLY A 99 10.95 -5.69 12.05
N HIS A 100 11.11 -6.59 13.03
CA HIS A 100 10.95 -8.02 12.80
C HIS A 100 9.57 -8.36 12.21
N ILE A 101 9.56 -9.14 11.12
CA ILE A 101 8.35 -9.64 10.45
C ILE A 101 8.36 -11.16 10.57
N ASP A 102 7.39 -11.72 11.27
CA ASP A 102 7.27 -13.16 11.40
C ASP A 102 6.82 -13.80 10.07
N ASP A 103 7.11 -15.09 9.92
CA ASP A 103 6.81 -15.82 8.69
C ASP A 103 5.32 -15.96 8.41
N GLU A 104 4.47 -16.05 9.43
CA GLU A 104 3.03 -16.21 9.26
C GLU A 104 2.41 -14.91 8.74
N LEU A 105 2.77 -13.78 9.34
CA LEU A 105 2.38 -12.45 8.89
C LEU A 105 2.87 -12.19 7.46
N PHE A 106 4.13 -12.52 7.17
CA PHE A 106 4.67 -12.38 5.83
C PHE A 106 3.87 -13.20 4.80
N LYS A 107 3.60 -14.48 5.08
CA LYS A 107 2.78 -15.36 4.22
C LYS A 107 1.38 -14.81 4.04
N ARG A 108 0.74 -14.33 5.12
CA ARG A 108 -0.60 -13.73 5.09
C ARG A 108 -0.62 -12.50 4.20
N TYR A 109 0.34 -11.59 4.34
CA TYR A 109 0.41 -10.34 3.58
C TYR A 109 0.67 -10.63 2.10
N LYS A 110 1.60 -11.53 1.81
CA LYS A 110 1.88 -12.03 0.46
C LYS A 110 0.62 -12.59 -0.20
N LYS A 111 -0.16 -13.41 0.49
CA LYS A 111 -1.44 -13.93 -0.02
C LYS A 111 -2.42 -12.80 -0.34
N GLN A 112 -2.49 -11.76 0.49
CA GLN A 112 -3.37 -10.61 0.24
C GLN A 112 -2.93 -9.78 -0.96
N VAL A 113 -1.62 -9.62 -1.19
CA VAL A 113 -1.10 -9.00 -2.42
C VAL A 113 -1.43 -9.85 -3.63
N LEU A 114 -1.20 -11.17 -3.60
CA LEU A 114 -1.45 -12.03 -4.76
C LEU A 114 -2.93 -12.03 -5.19
N LYS A 115 -3.85 -11.94 -4.22
CA LYS A 115 -5.29 -11.79 -4.48
C LYS A 115 -5.67 -10.54 -5.28
N LEU A 116 -4.83 -9.50 -5.36
CA LEU A 116 -5.09 -8.36 -6.25
C LEU A 116 -5.07 -8.77 -7.72
N GLY A 117 -4.25 -9.77 -8.09
CA GLY A 117 -4.14 -10.23 -9.47
C GLY A 117 -5.20 -11.25 -9.89
N ASP A 118 -5.95 -11.79 -8.92
CA ASP A 118 -7.02 -12.78 -9.15
C ASP A 118 -8.40 -12.12 -9.35
N ILE A 119 -8.47 -10.80 -9.13
CA ILE A 119 -9.61 -9.91 -9.45
C ILE A 119 -9.40 -9.39 -10.87
#